data_AF-A0A6C0AZ96-F1
#
_entry.id   AF-A0A6C0AZ96-F1
#
_cell.length_a   1.000
_cell.length_b   1.000
_cell.length_c   1.000
_cell.angle_alpha   90.00
_cell.angle_beta   90.00
_cell.angle_gamma   90.00
#
_symmetry.space_group_name_H-M   'P 1'
#
loop_
_entity.id
_entity.type
_entity.pdbx_description
1 polymer ?
#
loop_
_entity_poly.entity_id
_entity_poly.type
_entity_poly.pdbx_seq_one_letter_code
_entity_poly.pdbx_strand_id
1 'polypeptide(L)'
;MDMDSEKYINSVTLEYLLNPILYEKISIQNSKEKVICEDLEFYRKRICQITKDMCKGNYINDNLKSVFFNYASTVIYYLKQLDEKDILQSDYLDLNFDISINNSLSSDSSSNFNPDNLIINQPKKNNTLDTFIKKINVESIDKILPQQRIANITNPVLKTKGVKKKIS
;
A
#
# COMPACT_ATOMS: atom_id res chain seq x y z
N MET A 1 29.97 -22.76 -12.86
CA MET A 1 30.00 -22.87 -11.39
C MET A 1 28.60 -23.26 -10.97
N ASP A 2 28.49 -24.36 -10.24
CA ASP A 2 27.23 -25.07 -10.05
C ASP A 2 26.30 -24.28 -9.12
N MET A 3 25.10 -23.99 -9.61
CA MET A 3 24.02 -23.28 -8.91
C MET A 3 23.71 -23.86 -7.52
N ASP A 4 23.90 -25.16 -7.36
CA ASP A 4 23.69 -25.86 -6.09
C ASP A 4 24.76 -25.52 -5.04
N SER A 5 25.99 -25.20 -5.46
CA SER A 5 27.07 -24.81 -4.53
C SER A 5 26.83 -23.42 -3.94
N GLU A 6 26.33 -22.47 -4.74
CA GLU A 6 26.03 -21.12 -4.29
C GLU A 6 24.83 -21.13 -3.34
N LYS A 7 23.83 -21.94 -3.63
CA LYS A 7 22.66 -22.12 -2.75
C LYS A 7 23.06 -22.74 -1.41
N TYR A 8 23.97 -23.72 -1.42
CA TYR A 8 24.53 -24.31 -0.21
C TYR A 8 25.34 -23.30 0.61
N ILE A 9 26.27 -22.57 -0.01
CA ILE A 9 27.07 -21.53 0.65
C ILE A 9 26.17 -20.46 1.26
N ASN A 10 25.15 -20.00 0.53
CA ASN A 10 24.19 -19.03 1.05
C ASN A 10 23.40 -19.57 2.24
N SER A 11 22.97 -20.84 2.21
CA SER A 11 22.25 -21.44 3.34
C SER A 11 23.11 -21.51 4.62
N VAL A 12 24.37 -21.92 4.49
CA VAL A 12 25.34 -21.96 5.60
C VAL A 12 25.64 -20.55 6.09
N THR A 13 25.85 -19.61 5.17
CA THR A 13 26.12 -18.21 5.51
C THR A 13 24.96 -17.58 6.27
N LEU A 14 23.71 -17.83 5.85
CA LEU A 14 22.52 -17.38 6.58
C LEU A 14 22.43 -18.03 7.97
N GLU A 15 22.74 -19.32 8.09
CA GLU A 15 22.73 -20.02 9.38
C GLU A 15 23.70 -19.39 10.38
N TYR A 16 24.90 -19.00 9.93
CA TYR A 16 25.90 -18.34 10.78
C TYR A 16 25.63 -16.86 11.05
N LEU A 17 24.97 -16.15 10.12
CA LEU A 17 24.61 -14.74 10.28
C LEU A 17 23.33 -14.53 11.10
N LEU A 18 22.50 -15.56 11.27
CA LEU A 18 21.29 -15.49 12.05
C LEU A 18 21.55 -15.74 13.52
N ASN A 19 20.78 -15.05 14.37
CA ASN A 19 20.77 -15.32 15.79
C ASN A 19 20.12 -16.70 16.05
N PRO A 20 20.79 -17.62 16.77
CA PRO A 20 20.29 -18.98 17.01
C PRO A 20 18.90 -19.00 17.68
N ILE A 21 18.62 -18.04 18.57
CA ILE A 21 17.30 -17.92 19.24
C ILE A 21 16.21 -17.54 18.24
N LEU A 22 16.53 -16.68 17.28
CA LEU A 22 15.58 -16.27 16.22
C LEU A 22 15.37 -17.42 15.23
N TYR A 23 16.43 -18.14 14.89
CA TYR A 23 16.37 -19.28 13.98
C TYR A 23 15.48 -20.40 14.51
N GLU A 24 15.62 -20.78 15.77
CA GLU A 24 14.77 -21.80 16.40
C GLU A 24 13.29 -21.38 16.36
N LYS A 25 12.99 -20.11 16.67
CA LYS A 25 11.64 -19.57 16.60
C LYS A 25 11.05 -19.64 15.19
N ILE A 26 11.82 -19.28 14.16
CA ILE A 26 11.40 -19.33 12.76
C ILE A 26 11.18 -20.79 12.32
N SER A 27 12.07 -21.71 12.69
CA SER A 27 11.95 -23.13 12.34
C SER A 27 10.71 -23.78 12.97
N ILE A 28 10.41 -23.46 14.24
CA ILE A 28 9.20 -23.91 14.92
C ILE A 28 7.94 -23.32 14.27
N GLN A 29 7.97 -22.06 13.83
CA GLN A 29 6.85 -21.44 13.11
C GLN A 29 6.62 -22.13 11.76
N ASN A 30 7.68 -22.35 10.99
CA ASN A 30 7.62 -23.01 9.67
C ASN A 30 7.07 -24.44 9.76
N SER A 31 7.42 -25.20 10.80
CA SER A 31 6.88 -26.56 11.01
C SER A 31 5.39 -26.54 11.35
N LYS A 32 4.94 -25.60 12.19
CA LYS A 32 3.51 -25.40 12.49
C LYS A 32 2.72 -24.99 11.24
N GLU A 33 3.26 -24.09 10.43
CA GLU A 33 2.64 -23.67 9.17
C GLU A 33 2.48 -24.83 8.19
N LYS A 34 3.47 -25.73 8.08
CA LYS A 34 3.37 -26.93 7.24
C LYS A 34 2.24 -27.87 7.67
N VAL A 35 2.13 -28.16 8.97
CA VAL A 35 1.06 -29.02 9.51
C VAL A 35 -0.31 -28.38 9.26
N ILE A 36 -0.42 -27.06 9.47
CA ILE A 36 -1.65 -26.31 9.18
C ILE A 36 -2.01 -26.39 7.69
N CYS A 37 -1.03 -26.34 6.78
CA CYS A 37 -1.26 -26.47 5.34
C CYS A 37 -1.83 -27.83 4.95
N GLU A 38 -1.32 -28.93 5.52
CA GLU A 38 -1.82 -30.28 5.25
C GLU A 38 -3.27 -30.45 5.71
N ASP A 39 -3.58 -30.01 6.93
CA ASP A 39 -4.95 -30.00 7.46
C ASP A 39 -5.87 -29.08 6.64
N LEU A 40 -5.36 -27.93 6.20
CA LEU A 40 -6.11 -26.98 5.38
C LEU A 40 -6.46 -27.60 4.02
N GLU A 41 -5.54 -28.34 3.40
CA GLU A 41 -5.80 -29.07 2.15
C GLU A 41 -6.86 -30.15 2.34
N PHE A 42 -6.77 -30.91 3.43
CA PHE A 42 -7.74 -31.95 3.77
C PHE A 42 -9.15 -31.37 4.00
N TYR A 43 -9.26 -30.30 4.80
CA TYR A 43 -10.55 -29.69 5.15
C TYR A 43 -11.04 -28.64 4.14
N ARG A 44 -10.27 -28.36 3.08
CA ARG A 44 -10.56 -27.30 2.09
C ARG A 44 -12.02 -27.26 1.63
N LYS A 45 -12.58 -28.41 1.27
CA LYS A 45 -13.98 -28.51 0.79
C LYS A 45 -14.99 -28.11 1.87
N ARG A 46 -14.78 -28.58 3.11
CA ARG A 46 -15.67 -28.30 4.24
C ARG A 46 -15.57 -26.84 4.67
N ILE A 47 -14.36 -26.29 4.71
CA ILE A 47 -14.12 -24.86 4.98
C ILE A 47 -14.84 -24.00 3.93
N CYS A 48 -14.67 -24.31 2.63
CA CYS A 48 -15.36 -23.58 1.57
C CYS A 48 -16.90 -23.66 1.67
N GLN A 49 -17.45 -24.78 2.14
CA GLN A 49 -18.89 -24.90 2.34
C GLN A 49 -19.36 -24.03 3.51
N ILE A 50 -18.65 -24.09 4.64
CA ILE A 50 -18.94 -23.29 5.82
C ILE A 50 -18.89 -21.80 5.50
N THR A 51 -17.85 -21.33 4.79
CA THR A 51 -17.73 -19.91 4.42
C THR A 51 -18.84 -19.48 3.47
N LYS A 52 -19.23 -20.32 2.49
CA LYS A 52 -20.40 -20.05 1.64
C LYS A 52 -21.69 -19.92 2.43
N ASP A 53 -21.90 -20.77 3.42
CA ASP A 53 -23.11 -20.73 4.23
C ASP A 53 -23.12 -19.52 5.17
N MET A 54 -21.96 -19.11 5.69
CA MET A 54 -21.80 -17.84 6.42
C MET A 54 -22.09 -16.62 5.54
N CYS A 55 -21.70 -16.64 4.26
CA CYS A 55 -22.04 -15.57 3.32
C CYS A 55 -23.56 -15.47 3.06
N LYS A 56 -24.32 -16.55 3.24
CA LYS A 56 -25.79 -16.55 3.15
C LYS A 56 -26.48 -16.12 4.45
N GLY A 57 -25.73 -15.92 5.53
CA GLY A 57 -26.25 -15.55 6.85
C GLY A 57 -26.46 -16.72 7.82
N ASN A 58 -26.06 -17.94 7.46
CA ASN A 58 -26.15 -19.10 8.35
C ASN A 58 -24.88 -19.20 9.20
N TYR A 59 -24.96 -18.78 10.46
CA TYR A 59 -23.83 -18.79 11.38
C TYR A 59 -23.92 -19.97 12.35
N ILE A 60 -22.80 -20.67 12.54
CA ILE A 60 -22.70 -21.84 13.42
C ILE A 60 -22.44 -21.40 14.87
N ASN A 61 -21.60 -20.37 15.05
CA ASN A 61 -21.15 -19.88 16.35
C ASN A 61 -20.79 -18.39 16.24
N ASP A 62 -21.07 -17.62 17.28
CA ASP A 62 -20.79 -16.18 17.36
C ASP A 62 -19.28 -15.86 17.30
N ASN A 63 -18.42 -16.71 17.87
CA ASN A 63 -16.98 -16.55 17.78
C ASN A 63 -16.49 -16.68 16.33
N LEU A 64 -16.97 -17.72 15.62
CA LEU A 64 -16.64 -17.90 14.20
C LEU A 64 -17.20 -16.77 13.35
N LYS A 65 -18.39 -16.26 13.70
CA LYS A 65 -19.01 -15.10 13.04
C LYS A 65 -18.14 -13.86 13.18
N SER A 66 -17.63 -13.56 14.37
CA SER A 66 -16.71 -12.43 14.60
C SER A 66 -15.43 -12.55 13.77
N VAL A 67 -14.80 -13.73 13.78
CA VAL A 67 -13.60 -14.01 12.97
C VAL A 67 -13.89 -13.86 11.47
N PHE A 68 -15.04 -14.35 11.02
CA PHE A 68 -15.48 -14.21 9.63
C PHE A 68 -15.68 -12.75 9.24
N PHE A 69 -16.28 -11.91 10.09
CA PHE A 69 -16.43 -10.48 9.81
C PHE A 69 -15.09 -9.75 9.73
N ASN A 70 -14.14 -10.09 10.60
CA ASN A 70 -12.79 -9.52 10.53
C ASN A 70 -12.11 -9.91 9.21
N TYR A 71 -12.17 -11.19 8.84
CA TYR A 71 -11.69 -11.66 7.55
C TYR A 71 -12.38 -10.97 6.37
N ALA A 72 -13.71 -10.86 6.40
CA ALA A 72 -14.47 -10.21 5.33
C ALA A 72 -14.11 -8.72 5.23
N SER A 73 -13.92 -8.04 6.36
CA SER A 73 -13.51 -6.63 6.41
C SER A 73 -12.15 -6.40 5.76
N THR A 74 -11.15 -7.25 6.05
CA THR A 74 -9.82 -7.15 5.43
C THR A 74 -9.87 -7.45 3.94
N VAL A 75 -10.65 -8.45 3.52
CA VAL A 75 -10.85 -8.75 2.09
C VAL A 75 -11.55 -7.58 1.38
N ILE A 76 -12.59 -7.00 1.97
CA ILE A 76 -13.28 -5.82 1.42
C ILE A 76 -12.31 -4.64 1.28
N TYR A 77 -11.50 -4.40 2.30
CA TYR A 77 -10.49 -3.33 2.25
C TYR A 77 -9.51 -3.54 1.09
N TYR A 78 -8.97 -4.75 0.94
CA TYR A 78 -8.09 -5.10 -0.17
C TYR A 78 -8.75 -4.89 -1.54
N LEU A 79 -10.01 -5.32 -1.71
CA LEU A 79 -10.76 -5.13 -2.95
C LEU A 79 -10.97 -3.65 -3.28
N LYS A 80 -11.30 -2.82 -2.28
CA LYS A 80 -11.45 -1.37 -2.45
C LYS A 80 -10.15 -0.73 -2.95
N GLN A 81 -9.01 -1.11 -2.38
CA GLN A 81 -7.71 -0.59 -2.82
C GLN A 81 -7.40 -0.99 -4.26
N LEU A 82 -7.69 -2.24 -4.62
CA LEU A 82 -7.47 -2.74 -5.99
C LEU A 82 -8.35 -1.98 -7.00
N ASP A 83 -9.62 -1.78 -6.68
CA ASP A 83 -10.54 -1.03 -7.55
C ASP A 83 -10.18 0.46 -7.63
N GLU A 84 -9.78 1.08 -6.52
CA GLU A 84 -9.29 2.46 -6.50
C GLU A 84 -8.05 2.64 -7.37
N LYS A 85 -7.08 1.72 -7.25
CA LYS A 85 -5.89 1.70 -8.10
C LYS A 85 -6.28 1.63 -9.57
N ASP A 86 -7.19 0.73 -9.94
CA ASP A 86 -7.59 0.55 -11.33
C ASP A 86 -8.35 1.77 -11.88
N ILE A 87 -9.21 2.39 -11.08
CA ILE A 87 -9.91 3.64 -11.46
C ILE A 87 -8.90 4.75 -11.70
N LEU A 88 -7.98 4.96 -10.77
CA LEU A 88 -6.95 6.00 -10.91
C LEU A 88 -6.05 5.74 -12.12
N GLN A 89 -5.65 4.49 -12.33
CA GLN A 89 -4.84 4.11 -13.50
C GLN A 89 -5.58 4.31 -14.83
N SER A 90 -6.90 4.11 -14.85
CA SER A 90 -7.70 4.31 -16.06
C SER A 90 -7.68 5.75 -16.58
N ASP A 91 -7.53 6.73 -15.68
CA ASP A 91 -7.46 8.15 -16.05
C ASP A 91 -6.16 8.52 -16.80
N TYR A 92 -5.13 7.68 -16.70
CA TYR A 92 -3.82 7.92 -17.29
C TYR A 92 -3.55 7.11 -18.57
N LEU A 93 -4.55 6.36 -19.07
CA LEU A 93 -4.39 5.54 -20.28
C LEU A 93 -4.06 6.38 -21.53
N ASP A 94 -4.53 7.62 -21.58
CA ASP A 94 -4.32 8.53 -22.71
C ASP A 94 -3.02 9.34 -22.60
N LEU A 95 -2.26 9.21 -21.51
CA LEU A 95 -0.95 9.84 -21.38
C LEU A 95 0.09 9.02 -22.13
N ASN A 96 0.47 9.49 -23.31
CA ASN A 96 1.58 8.94 -24.08
C ASN A 96 2.90 9.20 -23.32
N PHE A 97 3.46 8.18 -22.68
CA PHE A 97 4.76 8.23 -21.99
C PHE A 97 5.96 7.99 -22.90
N ASP A 98 5.77 8.06 -24.22
CA ASP A 98 6.84 8.05 -25.21
C ASP A 98 7.61 9.39 -25.22
N ILE A 99 8.03 9.85 -24.05
CA ILE A 99 9.03 10.90 -23.91
C ILE A 99 10.36 10.18 -23.85
N SER A 100 11.07 10.14 -24.97
CA SER A 100 12.48 9.79 -25.03
C SER A 100 13.22 10.52 -23.91
N ILE A 101 13.76 9.77 -22.94
CA ILE A 101 14.54 10.30 -21.82
C ILE A 101 15.78 10.95 -22.40
N ASN A 102 15.69 12.23 -22.74
CA ASN A 102 16.85 13.08 -22.94
C ASN A 102 17.37 13.40 -21.54
N ASN A 103 18.30 12.57 -21.06
CA ASN A 103 19.09 12.78 -19.86
C ASN A 103 19.83 14.13 -19.96
N SER A 104 19.15 15.20 -19.57
CA SER A 104 19.75 16.50 -19.27
C SER A 104 19.41 16.81 -17.83
N LEU A 105 19.99 16.03 -16.91
CA LEU A 105 20.03 16.37 -15.50
C LEU A 105 21.12 17.43 -15.33
N SER A 106 20.76 18.70 -15.48
CA SER A 106 21.66 19.81 -15.14
C SER A 106 21.92 19.77 -13.64
N SER A 107 23.09 19.24 -13.27
CA SER A 107 23.67 19.37 -11.93
C SER A 107 23.91 20.85 -11.65
N ASP A 108 22.95 21.52 -11.04
CA ASP A 108 23.12 22.87 -10.50
C ASP A 108 23.87 22.77 -9.16
N SER A 109 25.15 22.42 -9.25
CA SER A 109 26.09 22.41 -8.14
C SER A 109 26.67 23.82 -7.96
N SER A 110 25.86 24.73 -7.41
CA SER A 110 26.35 26.05 -7.03
C SER A 110 26.04 26.43 -5.58
N SER A 111 27.14 26.63 -4.85
CA SER A 111 27.34 27.49 -3.69
C SER A 111 27.05 26.94 -2.28
N ASN A 112 28.13 26.61 -1.55
CA ASN A 112 28.37 26.89 -0.13
C ASN A 112 27.14 27.03 0.81
N PHE A 113 26.30 26.00 0.91
CA PHE A 113 25.28 25.92 1.94
C PHE A 113 25.86 25.24 3.19
N ASN A 114 26.12 26.03 4.23
CA ASN A 114 26.46 25.51 5.54
C ASN A 114 25.15 25.02 6.22
N PRO A 115 24.94 23.71 6.43
CA PRO A 115 23.65 23.13 6.84
C PRO A 115 23.15 23.64 8.20
N ASP A 116 24.05 24.12 9.06
CA ASP A 116 23.70 24.66 10.38
C ASP A 116 22.83 25.93 10.31
N ASN A 117 22.92 26.70 9.22
CA ASN A 117 22.09 27.90 9.01
C ASN A 117 20.65 27.60 8.59
N LEU A 118 20.33 26.35 8.21
CA LEU A 118 18.96 25.92 7.87
C LEU A 118 18.17 25.45 9.10
N ILE A 119 18.85 25.10 10.18
CA ILE A 119 18.23 24.49 11.37
C ILE A 119 17.87 25.57 12.42
N ILE A 120 18.61 26.68 12.45
CA ILE A 120 18.41 27.75 13.44
C ILE A 120 17.59 28.90 12.81
N ASN A 121 16.36 29.08 13.27
CA ASN A 121 15.52 30.21 12.87
C ASN A 121 15.99 31.49 13.58
N GLN A 122 16.79 32.31 12.90
CA GLN A 122 17.31 33.57 13.43
C GLN A 122 16.23 34.67 13.27
N PRO A 123 15.77 35.33 14.36
CA PRO A 123 14.74 36.35 14.24
C PRO A 123 15.32 37.61 13.59
N LYS A 124 14.93 37.89 12.34
CA LYS A 124 15.19 39.17 11.69
C LYS A 124 14.32 40.26 12.33
N LYS A 125 14.95 41.30 12.90
CA LYS A 125 14.23 42.51 13.31
C LYS A 125 13.84 43.28 12.05
N ASN A 126 12.56 43.22 11.70
CA ASN A 126 12.03 43.90 10.52
C ASN A 126 11.46 45.26 10.93
N ASN A 127 12.28 46.31 10.86
CA ASN A 127 11.77 47.69 10.86
C ASN A 127 11.28 47.96 9.44
N THR A 128 9.98 47.81 9.17
CA THR A 128 9.43 47.96 7.81
C THR A 128 8.64 49.25 7.69
N LEU A 129 8.75 49.88 6.50
CA LEU A 129 8.10 51.15 6.14
C LEU A 129 6.56 51.08 6.12
N ASP A 130 5.98 49.92 6.43
CA ASP A 130 4.54 49.65 6.45
C ASP A 130 3.78 50.49 7.48
N THR A 131 4.46 51.03 8.49
CA THR A 131 3.91 52.06 9.39
C THR A 131 3.53 53.35 8.65
N PHE A 132 4.06 53.56 7.43
CA PHE A 132 3.91 54.79 6.65
C PHE A 132 3.11 54.63 5.34
N ILE A 133 2.51 53.46 5.06
CA ILE A 133 1.79 53.22 3.78
C ILE A 133 0.32 52.82 4.04
N LYS A 134 -0.61 53.45 3.31
CA LYS A 134 -2.05 53.20 3.42
C LYS A 134 -2.44 51.95 2.63
N LYS A 135 -2.89 50.92 3.34
CA LYS A 135 -3.24 49.60 2.76
C LYS A 135 -4.59 49.68 2.03
N ILE A 136 -4.60 49.32 0.74
CA ILE A 136 -5.83 49.17 -0.06
C ILE A 136 -6.23 47.70 0.02
N ASN A 137 -7.41 47.43 0.59
CA ASN A 137 -7.93 46.08 0.70
C ASN A 137 -8.57 45.69 -0.65
N VAL A 138 -7.88 44.86 -1.43
CA VAL A 138 -8.44 44.25 -2.64
C VAL A 138 -9.07 42.94 -2.23
N GLU A 139 -10.34 42.73 -2.59
CA GLU A 139 -11.04 41.47 -2.33
C GLU A 139 -10.26 40.31 -2.95
N SER A 140 -10.05 39.25 -2.17
CA SER A 140 -9.28 38.09 -2.61
C SER A 140 -10.01 37.43 -3.78
N ILE A 141 -9.40 37.46 -4.95
CA ILE A 141 -9.83 36.66 -6.10
C ILE A 141 -9.82 35.20 -5.64
N ASP A 142 -10.96 34.50 -5.78
CA ASP A 142 -11.08 33.09 -5.41
C ASP A 142 -10.07 32.26 -6.21
N LYS A 143 -8.93 31.96 -5.57
CA LYS A 143 -7.93 31.07 -6.14
C LYS A 143 -8.50 29.67 -6.11
N ILE A 144 -8.78 29.13 -7.29
CA ILE A 144 -9.16 27.72 -7.45
C ILE A 144 -7.94 26.88 -7.07
N LEU A 145 -8.01 26.28 -5.87
CA LEU A 145 -7.00 25.35 -5.39
C LEU A 145 -7.21 23.98 -6.05
N PRO A 146 -6.13 23.22 -6.32
CA PRO A 146 -6.27 21.84 -6.75
C PRO A 146 -7.03 21.04 -5.70
N GLN A 147 -8.02 20.26 -6.14
CA GLN A 147 -8.84 19.41 -5.28
C GLN A 147 -8.42 17.95 -5.42
N GLN A 148 -8.45 17.20 -4.33
CA GLN A 148 -8.26 15.76 -4.37
C GLN A 148 -9.49 15.11 -4.99
N ARG A 149 -9.30 14.30 -6.04
CA ARG A 149 -10.38 13.52 -6.65
C ARG A 149 -10.70 12.31 -5.76
N ILE A 150 -11.98 12.08 -5.51
CA ILE A 150 -12.48 10.90 -4.80
C ILE A 150 -12.91 9.87 -5.84
N ALA A 151 -12.30 8.68 -5.82
CA ALA A 151 -12.68 7.59 -6.71
C ALA A 151 -14.08 7.04 -6.35
N ASN A 152 -14.94 6.79 -7.35
CA ASN A 152 -16.27 6.22 -7.12
C ASN A 152 -16.20 4.69 -6.96
N ILE A 153 -16.00 4.24 -5.72
CA ILE A 153 -15.88 2.82 -5.35
C ILE A 153 -17.26 2.12 -5.29
N THR A 154 -18.37 2.87 -5.41
CA THR A 154 -19.74 2.32 -5.29
C THR A 154 -20.35 1.87 -6.62
N ASN A 155 -19.59 1.91 -7.71
CA ASN A 155 -20.10 1.58 -9.04
C ASN A 155 -20.55 0.10 -9.12
N PRO A 156 -21.80 -0.20 -9.56
CA PRO A 156 -22.33 -1.57 -9.62
C PRO A 156 -21.52 -2.50 -10.53
N VAL A 157 -20.75 -1.96 -11.49
CA VAL A 157 -19.88 -2.74 -12.37
C VAL A 157 -18.79 -3.47 -11.56
N LEU A 158 -18.25 -2.85 -10.51
CA LEU A 158 -17.20 -3.41 -9.66
C LEU A 158 -17.68 -4.65 -8.89
N LYS A 159 -18.99 -4.76 -8.60
CA LYS A 159 -19.58 -5.92 -7.90
C LYS A 159 -19.41 -7.24 -8.66
N THR A 160 -19.30 -7.19 -9.98
CA THR A 160 -19.24 -8.39 -10.84
C THR A 160 -17.87 -8.61 -11.47
N LYS A 161 -16.91 -7.74 -11.17
CA LYS A 161 -15.54 -7.82 -11.70
C LYS A 161 -14.86 -9.11 -11.23
N GLY A 162 -14.31 -9.86 -12.17
CA GLY A 162 -13.58 -11.11 -11.89
C GLY A 162 -14.45 -12.35 -11.59
N VAL A 163 -15.78 -12.24 -11.56
CA VAL A 163 -16.67 -13.39 -11.35
C VAL A 163 -17.09 -13.98 -12.70
N LYS A 164 -16.83 -15.28 -12.91
CA LYS A 164 -17.28 -15.99 -14.11
C LYS A 164 -18.81 -15.98 -14.16
N LYS A 165 -19.38 -15.44 -15.24
CA LYS A 165 -20.82 -15.53 -15.50
C LYS A 165 -21.19 -17.00 -15.65
N LYS A 166 -22.25 -17.42 -14.95
CA LYS A 166 -22.80 -18.75 -15.10
C LYS A 166 -23.47 -18.80 -16.47
N ILE A 167 -22.86 -19.51 -17.42
CA ILE A 167 -23.50 -19.83 -18.69
C ILE A 167 -24.67 -20.75 -18.32
N SER A 168 -25.89 -20.25 -18.50
CA SER A 168 -27.12 -21.05 -18.35
C SER A 168 -27.43 -21.72 -19.68
#